data_AF-A0A554MBM8-F1
#
_entry.id   AF-A0A554MBM8-F1
#
_cell.length_a   1.000
_cell.length_b   1.000
_cell.length_c   1.000
_cell.angle_alpha   90.00
_cell.angle_beta   90.00
_cell.angle_gamma   90.00
#
_symmetry.space_group_name_H-M   'P 1'
#
loop_
_entity.id
_entity.type
_entity.pdbx_description
1 polymer ?
#
loop_
_entity_poly.entity_id
_entity_poly.type
_entity_poly.pdbx_seq_one_letter_code
_entity_poly.pdbx_strand_id
1 'polypeptide(L)'
;MIEFDVGTGVPLYTQILSPYPSISDTDEWDGLKYADGNSDCGFSISNCGCAITSIVMVARSYRITNTQELDVNPKEINNWLNSESGGYVNGGVNWIAAAKYTGWRIKYEKSDKTTNNYVLLDEKLNNNQPVIAKANRGRGGISREHFFVIDKKLASTYSVKDPAWYNTKILNEGFNSDIQHVRNYDNGFDGLRIYKKGDGIAQKAMTLVLGSPAELLITDSFGNKLGKDQNGVEYNQISNGWYFEEGFDDPTGENPPSQHKNKIIQILEPTDGQYDIQIIGTGAGNYSLNSDIYDSDGNSHFQTITGNTQPNLITDYSLNLTNGKPGEIVIPVSIDIKPGTYPNSINLGSNGVIPVAIFGSAALDVKNINIPTIRLGSASVKLKGNGQSVFNYSDLNTDGFIDVVVKISTETFSLSSTDITTNLEGKLQNGITIRGSDSVRIVP
;
A
#
# COMPACT_ATOMS: atom_id res chain seq x y z
N MET A 1 -12.81 25.63 41.82
CA MET A 1 -11.44 25.34 41.36
C MET A 1 -11.40 25.64 39.88
N ILE A 2 -10.50 26.50 39.44
CA ILE A 2 -10.33 26.85 38.03
C ILE A 2 -9.45 25.75 37.43
N GLU A 3 -10.03 24.83 36.66
CA GLU A 3 -9.27 23.87 35.86
C GLU A 3 -8.65 24.60 34.68
N PHE A 4 -7.35 24.88 34.79
CA PHE A 4 -6.51 25.16 33.63
C PHE A 4 -6.14 23.81 32.99
N ASP A 5 -7.05 23.26 32.17
CA ASP A 5 -6.68 22.19 31.25
C ASP A 5 -6.07 22.81 29.99
N VAL A 6 -4.74 22.93 30.01
CA VAL A 6 -3.94 23.19 28.81
C VAL A 6 -3.00 21.99 28.64
N GLY A 7 -3.60 20.82 28.45
CA GLY A 7 -2.96 19.60 27.97
C GLY A 7 -3.80 19.00 26.83
N THR A 8 -3.21 18.12 26.03
CA THR A 8 -3.82 17.52 24.83
C THR A 8 -5.10 16.70 25.08
N GLY A 9 -5.52 16.49 26.33
CA GLY A 9 -6.81 15.88 26.69
C GLY A 9 -7.09 14.52 26.05
N VAL A 10 -6.04 13.73 25.74
CA VAL A 10 -6.20 12.44 25.04
C VAL A 10 -6.98 11.48 25.94
N PRO A 11 -8.18 11.04 25.54
CA PRO A 11 -8.94 10.08 26.32
C PRO A 11 -8.30 8.69 26.22
N LEU A 12 -8.40 7.91 27.29
CA LEU A 12 -7.94 6.52 27.28
C LEU A 12 -9.07 5.63 26.76
N TYR A 13 -8.80 4.94 25.65
CA TYR A 13 -9.63 3.86 25.11
C TYR A 13 -8.80 2.60 25.06
N THR A 14 -9.41 1.46 25.35
CA THR A 14 -8.72 0.17 25.34
C THR A 14 -9.28 -0.77 24.28
N GLN A 15 -8.41 -1.62 23.74
CA GLN A 15 -8.79 -2.67 22.81
C GLN A 15 -9.35 -3.90 23.56
N ILE A 16 -9.00 -4.05 24.83
CA ILE A 16 -9.43 -5.13 25.72
C ILE A 16 -10.54 -4.68 26.66
N LEU A 17 -11.29 -5.63 27.22
CA LEU A 17 -12.25 -5.39 28.30
C LEU A 17 -11.57 -4.66 29.46
N SER A 18 -12.04 -3.45 29.79
CA SER A 18 -11.40 -2.60 30.79
C SER A 18 -12.37 -1.54 31.33
N PRO A 19 -12.02 -0.84 32.43
CA PRO A 19 -12.81 0.29 32.90
C PRO A 19 -12.66 1.57 32.05
N TYR A 20 -11.95 1.54 30.91
CA TYR A 20 -11.69 2.70 30.06
C TYR A 20 -12.12 2.46 28.59
N PRO A 21 -13.07 3.24 28.05
CA PRO A 21 -13.79 4.33 28.71
C PRO A 21 -14.80 3.83 29.75
N SER A 22 -15.31 2.60 29.60
CA SER A 22 -16.09 1.87 30.60
C SER A 22 -16.09 0.38 30.28
N ILE A 23 -16.43 -0.45 31.27
CA ILE A 23 -16.60 -1.90 31.08
C ILE A 23 -17.69 -2.18 30.04
N SER A 24 -18.81 -1.45 30.12
CA SER A 24 -19.93 -1.62 29.19
C SER A 24 -19.53 -1.33 27.74
N ASP A 25 -18.74 -0.28 27.52
CA ASP A 25 -18.32 0.09 26.17
C ASP A 25 -17.32 -0.94 25.64
N THR A 26 -16.29 -1.28 26.42
CA THR A 26 -15.24 -2.20 25.97
C THR A 26 -15.75 -3.62 25.67
N ASP A 27 -16.75 -4.10 26.42
CA ASP A 27 -17.44 -5.37 26.17
C ASP A 27 -18.15 -5.41 24.80
N GLU A 28 -18.52 -4.25 24.22
CA GLU A 28 -19.13 -4.22 22.90
C GLU A 28 -18.17 -4.57 21.77
N TRP A 29 -16.86 -4.41 21.97
CA TRP A 29 -15.88 -4.49 20.89
C TRP A 29 -14.72 -5.44 21.12
N ASP A 30 -14.33 -5.73 22.37
CA ASP A 30 -13.12 -6.49 22.64
C ASP A 30 -13.14 -7.89 21.99
N GLY A 31 -14.32 -8.53 21.95
CA GLY A 31 -14.55 -9.83 21.31
C GLY A 31 -14.87 -9.78 19.81
N LEU A 32 -15.05 -8.60 19.21
CA LEU A 32 -15.37 -8.50 17.79
C LEU A 32 -14.18 -8.90 16.93
N LYS A 33 -14.48 -9.55 15.79
CA LYS A 33 -13.48 -9.94 14.80
C LYS A 33 -12.73 -8.72 14.27
N TYR A 34 -11.41 -8.74 14.32
CA TYR A 34 -10.54 -7.70 13.75
C TYR A 34 -10.21 -8.02 12.30
N ALA A 35 -10.36 -7.03 11.41
CA ALA A 35 -10.10 -7.16 9.97
C ALA A 35 -10.77 -8.43 9.36
N ASP A 36 -10.06 -9.13 8.47
CA ASP A 36 -10.48 -10.40 7.88
C ASP A 36 -10.34 -11.60 8.84
N GLY A 37 -9.86 -11.37 10.07
CA GLY A 37 -9.61 -12.37 11.11
C GLY A 37 -8.60 -13.43 10.70
N ASN A 38 -7.56 -13.01 9.99
CA ASN A 38 -6.48 -13.86 9.55
C ASN A 38 -5.31 -13.90 10.57
N SER A 39 -4.64 -15.04 10.59
CA SER A 39 -4.09 -15.75 11.75
C SER A 39 -2.73 -15.28 12.27
N ASP A 40 -2.34 -14.03 12.01
CA ASP A 40 -1.04 -13.57 12.47
C ASP A 40 -1.12 -12.77 13.75
N CYS A 41 -2.12 -11.94 14.09
CA CYS A 41 -2.19 -11.22 15.39
C CYS A 41 -3.33 -11.62 16.33
N GLY A 42 -3.94 -12.78 16.09
CA GLY A 42 -5.18 -13.23 16.75
C GLY A 42 -6.43 -12.80 15.99
N PHE A 43 -7.61 -13.07 16.56
CA PHE A 43 -8.88 -12.96 15.82
C PHE A 43 -9.69 -11.70 16.14
N SER A 44 -9.50 -11.12 17.32
CA SER A 44 -10.37 -10.08 17.86
C SER A 44 -9.71 -8.71 17.95
N ILE A 45 -10.50 -7.67 18.19
CA ILE A 45 -9.99 -6.34 18.53
C ILE A 45 -9.15 -6.39 19.81
N SER A 46 -9.50 -7.19 20.81
CA SER A 46 -8.66 -7.38 22.00
C SER A 46 -7.27 -7.94 21.66
N ASN A 47 -7.17 -8.74 20.60
CA ASN A 47 -5.91 -9.32 20.15
C ASN A 47 -5.07 -8.37 19.29
N CYS A 48 -5.69 -7.72 18.30
CA CYS A 48 -5.01 -6.98 17.22
C CYS A 48 -5.23 -5.46 17.21
N GLY A 49 -6.17 -4.95 18.01
CA GLY A 49 -6.77 -3.64 17.83
C GLY A 49 -5.95 -2.43 18.31
N CYS A 50 -4.66 -2.60 18.62
CA CYS A 50 -3.83 -1.53 19.20
C CYS A 50 -3.74 -0.29 18.30
N ALA A 51 -3.60 -0.50 16.98
CA ALA A 51 -3.49 0.57 16.00
C ALA A 51 -4.81 1.36 15.87
N ILE A 52 -5.94 0.68 15.65
CA ILE A 52 -7.24 1.33 15.51
C ILE A 52 -7.70 2.01 16.80
N THR A 53 -7.39 1.44 17.96
CA THR A 53 -7.70 2.05 19.26
C THR A 53 -6.84 3.29 19.50
N SER A 54 -5.56 3.26 19.09
CA SER A 54 -4.69 4.44 19.14
C SER A 54 -5.17 5.56 18.19
N ILE A 55 -5.65 5.21 17.00
CA ILE A 55 -6.29 6.16 16.08
C ILE A 55 -7.52 6.81 16.72
N VAL A 56 -8.39 6.02 17.38
CA VAL A 56 -9.56 6.54 18.10
C VAL A 56 -9.16 7.55 19.17
N MET A 57 -8.13 7.24 19.98
CA MET A 57 -7.63 8.16 21.01
C MET A 57 -7.17 9.50 20.40
N VAL A 58 -6.43 9.46 19.29
CA VAL A 58 -5.96 10.66 18.58
C VAL A 58 -7.11 11.42 17.90
N ALA A 59 -8.09 10.74 17.31
CA ALA A 59 -9.26 11.41 16.73
C ALA A 59 -10.06 12.16 17.82
N ARG A 60 -10.30 11.51 18.96
CA ARG A 60 -11.05 12.10 20.07
C ARG A 60 -10.31 13.22 20.77
N SER A 61 -8.96 13.22 20.82
CA SER A 61 -8.20 14.37 21.32
C SER A 61 -8.39 15.62 20.46
N TYR A 62 -8.69 15.46 19.17
CA TYR A 62 -9.11 16.56 18.29
C TYR A 62 -10.61 16.88 18.34
N ARG A 63 -11.33 16.33 19.34
CA ARG A 63 -12.77 16.48 19.57
C ARG A 63 -13.64 15.87 18.46
N ILE A 64 -13.14 14.82 17.81
CA ILE A 64 -13.87 14.07 16.78
C ILE A 64 -14.46 12.86 17.47
N THR A 65 -15.72 12.98 17.90
CA THR A 65 -16.41 11.95 18.69
C THR A 65 -17.46 11.18 17.90
N ASN A 66 -17.78 11.58 16.68
CA ASN A 66 -18.76 10.89 15.84
C ASN A 66 -18.39 10.94 14.35
N THR A 67 -18.85 9.97 13.57
CA THR A 67 -18.77 9.88 12.09
C THR A 67 -20.13 9.42 11.57
N GLN A 68 -20.78 10.22 10.72
CA GLN A 68 -22.10 9.88 10.15
C GLN A 68 -23.08 9.36 11.23
N GLU A 69 -23.21 10.11 12.33
CA GLU A 69 -24.08 9.81 13.50
C GLU A 69 -23.63 8.67 14.42
N LEU A 70 -22.65 7.85 14.01
CA LEU A 70 -22.04 6.81 14.86
C LEU A 70 -20.92 7.37 15.72
N ASP A 71 -20.67 6.79 16.89
CA ASP A 71 -19.57 7.18 17.77
C ASP A 71 -18.21 6.78 17.15
N VAL A 72 -17.15 7.54 17.48
CA VAL A 72 -15.78 7.19 17.11
C VAL A 72 -15.18 6.30 18.18
N ASN A 73 -15.24 4.99 17.96
CA ASN A 73 -14.72 3.96 18.87
C ASN A 73 -14.12 2.77 18.09
N PRO A 74 -13.43 1.83 18.77
CA PRO A 74 -12.76 0.71 18.10
C PRO A 74 -13.69 -0.17 17.25
N LYS A 75 -14.94 -0.37 17.68
CA LYS A 75 -15.93 -1.15 16.91
C LYS A 75 -16.31 -0.45 15.61
N GLU A 76 -16.66 0.82 15.66
CA GLU A 76 -17.14 1.53 14.48
C GLU A 76 -16.04 1.74 13.43
N ILE A 77 -14.82 2.08 13.85
CA ILE A 77 -13.71 2.18 12.91
C ILE A 77 -13.36 0.82 12.30
N ASN A 78 -13.37 -0.27 13.09
CA ASN A 78 -13.11 -1.61 12.58
C ASN A 78 -14.16 -2.04 11.55
N ASN A 79 -15.44 -1.80 11.83
CA ASN A 79 -16.53 -2.10 10.91
C ASN A 79 -16.39 -1.31 9.61
N TRP A 80 -16.10 -0.01 9.72
CA TRP A 80 -15.93 0.86 8.56
C TRP A 80 -14.74 0.43 7.70
N LEU A 81 -13.58 0.17 8.32
CA LEU A 81 -12.38 -0.28 7.59
C LEU A 81 -12.57 -1.63 6.89
N ASN A 82 -13.37 -2.53 7.46
CA ASN A 82 -13.75 -3.78 6.79
C ASN A 82 -14.67 -3.56 5.58
N SER A 83 -15.48 -2.49 5.60
CA SER A 83 -16.35 -2.13 4.48
C SER A 83 -15.66 -1.32 3.39
N GLU A 84 -14.58 -0.63 3.73
CA GLU A 84 -13.80 0.20 2.81
C GLU A 84 -12.82 -0.66 2.01
N SER A 85 -12.83 -0.51 0.68
CA SER A 85 -11.83 -1.15 -0.17
C SER A 85 -10.44 -0.64 0.21
N GLY A 86 -9.54 -1.54 0.61
CA GLY A 86 -8.21 -1.16 1.08
C GLY A 86 -8.15 -0.60 2.51
N GLY A 87 -9.25 -0.64 3.28
CA GLY A 87 -9.25 -0.22 4.69
C GLY A 87 -8.36 -1.10 5.56
N TYR A 88 -8.38 -2.41 5.30
CA TYR A 88 -7.36 -3.35 5.77
C TYR A 88 -6.61 -3.98 4.59
N VAL A 89 -5.29 -4.08 4.71
CA VAL A 89 -4.43 -4.71 3.69
C VAL A 89 -3.49 -5.70 4.33
N ASN A 90 -3.62 -6.97 3.98
CA ASN A 90 -2.92 -8.10 4.61
C ASN A 90 -3.03 -8.10 6.16
N GLY A 91 -4.18 -7.69 6.72
CA GLY A 91 -4.39 -7.57 8.17
C GLY A 91 -4.01 -6.21 8.79
N GLY A 92 -3.34 -5.34 8.03
CA GLY A 92 -2.92 -4.02 8.50
C GLY A 92 -3.90 -2.92 8.25
N VAL A 93 -4.02 -2.03 9.23
CA VAL A 93 -4.80 -0.80 9.05
C VAL A 93 -4.14 0.07 7.98
N ASN A 94 -4.94 0.52 7.02
CA ASN A 94 -4.53 1.59 6.13
C ASN A 94 -4.68 2.93 6.87
N TRP A 95 -3.54 3.53 7.23
CA TRP A 95 -3.50 4.77 7.98
C TRP A 95 -4.18 5.95 7.25
N ILE A 96 -4.23 5.95 5.92
CA ILE A 96 -4.98 6.97 5.15
C ILE A 96 -6.48 6.69 5.21
N ALA A 97 -6.90 5.44 5.05
CA ALA A 97 -8.31 5.06 5.18
C ALA A 97 -8.88 5.47 6.54
N ALA A 98 -8.11 5.34 7.62
CA ALA A 98 -8.48 5.82 8.94
C ALA A 98 -8.70 7.35 9.02
N ALA A 99 -7.98 8.15 8.23
CA ALA A 99 -8.28 9.59 8.09
C ALA A 99 -9.61 9.79 7.36
N LYS A 100 -9.85 9.06 6.26
CA LYS A 100 -11.10 9.08 5.49
C LYS A 100 -12.32 8.68 6.33
N TYR A 101 -12.19 7.68 7.21
CA TYR A 101 -13.23 7.29 8.18
C TYR A 101 -13.76 8.50 8.97
N THR A 102 -12.84 9.37 9.42
CA THR A 102 -13.23 10.58 10.16
C THR A 102 -13.86 11.66 9.29
N GLY A 103 -14.00 11.45 7.97
CA GLY A 103 -14.31 12.49 7.00
C GLY A 103 -13.18 13.51 6.92
N TRP A 104 -11.92 13.05 7.01
CA TRP A 104 -10.72 13.89 6.96
C TRP A 104 -10.62 14.97 8.04
N ARG A 105 -11.32 14.77 9.17
CA ARG A 105 -11.21 15.63 10.36
C ARG A 105 -9.95 15.34 11.17
N ILE A 106 -9.33 14.17 10.99
CA ILE A 106 -7.88 14.02 11.12
C ILE A 106 -7.27 13.84 9.73
N LYS A 107 -6.03 14.27 9.56
CA LYS A 107 -5.24 14.03 8.33
C LYS A 107 -3.95 13.33 8.68
N TYR A 108 -3.56 12.36 7.85
CA TYR A 108 -2.26 11.73 8.03
C TYR A 108 -1.19 12.75 7.66
N GLU A 109 -0.19 12.90 8.51
CA GLU A 109 0.87 13.89 8.30
C GLU A 109 2.19 13.22 7.94
N LYS A 110 2.58 12.18 8.68
CA LYS A 110 3.92 11.61 8.56
C LYS A 110 4.02 10.22 9.18
N SER A 111 4.81 9.38 8.53
CA SER A 111 5.41 8.18 9.11
C SER A 111 6.88 8.45 9.46
N ASP A 112 7.32 7.93 10.60
CA ASP A 112 8.75 7.85 10.94
C ASP A 112 9.07 6.43 11.41
N LYS A 113 10.22 5.92 11.00
CA LYS A 113 10.74 4.61 11.41
C LYS A 113 12.06 4.72 12.18
N THR A 114 12.49 5.95 12.47
CA THR A 114 13.69 6.19 13.25
C THR A 114 13.41 5.83 14.70
N THR A 115 14.10 4.81 15.21
CA THR A 115 14.03 4.43 16.63
C THR A 115 14.37 5.63 17.50
N ASN A 116 13.53 5.89 18.52
CA ASN A 116 13.75 6.93 19.52
C ASN A 116 13.97 8.34 18.92
N ASN A 117 13.25 8.70 17.87
CA ASN A 117 13.28 10.06 17.31
C ASN A 117 12.59 11.09 18.23
N TYR A 118 13.22 11.36 19.37
CA TYR A 118 12.69 12.29 20.37
C TYR A 118 12.58 13.72 19.84
N VAL A 119 13.42 14.12 18.89
CA VAL A 119 13.35 15.45 18.27
C VAL A 119 12.00 15.63 17.56
N LEU A 120 11.61 14.66 16.73
CA LEU A 120 10.31 14.69 16.06
C LEU A 120 9.15 14.55 17.06
N LEU A 121 9.26 13.64 18.03
CA LEU A 121 8.24 13.49 19.06
C LEU A 121 8.01 14.80 19.83
N ASP A 122 9.08 15.42 20.31
CA ASP A 122 9.04 16.70 21.03
C ASP A 122 8.45 17.82 20.18
N GLU A 123 8.81 17.90 18.90
CA GLU A 123 8.23 18.85 17.94
C GLU A 123 6.70 18.71 17.88
N LYS A 124 6.18 17.48 17.76
CA LYS A 124 4.73 17.25 17.68
C LYS A 124 4.04 17.53 19.00
N LEU A 125 4.59 17.07 20.11
CA LEU A 125 4.01 17.31 21.43
C LEU A 125 3.99 18.80 21.80
N ASN A 126 5.01 19.58 21.43
CA ASN A 126 5.03 21.03 21.60
C ASN A 126 3.93 21.75 20.79
N ASN A 127 3.45 21.13 19.71
CA ASN A 127 2.34 21.62 18.90
C ASN A 127 0.98 21.04 19.33
N ASN A 128 0.88 20.47 20.54
CA ASN A 128 -0.33 19.81 21.07
C ASN A 128 -0.85 18.69 20.16
N GLN A 129 0.05 17.98 19.49
CA GLN A 129 -0.26 16.89 18.59
C GLN A 129 0.20 15.57 19.22
N PRO A 130 -0.73 14.75 19.76
CA PRO A 130 -0.37 13.44 20.27
C PRO A 130 0.09 12.53 19.14
N VAL A 131 1.00 11.61 19.45
CA VAL A 131 1.67 10.77 18.46
C VAL A 131 1.42 9.31 18.78
N ILE A 132 1.07 8.52 17.77
CA ILE A 132 1.00 7.07 17.91
C ILE A 132 2.42 6.52 17.75
N ALA A 133 2.95 5.91 18.80
CA ALA A 133 4.26 5.27 18.82
C ALA A 133 4.14 3.77 18.57
N LYS A 134 5.12 3.22 17.86
CA LYS A 134 5.29 1.79 17.61
C LYS A 134 6.34 1.23 18.57
N ALA A 135 6.07 0.09 19.21
CA ALA A 135 7.06 -0.76 19.83
C ALA A 135 7.22 -2.04 19.01
N ASN A 136 8.44 -2.35 18.58
CA ASN A 136 8.77 -3.61 17.94
C ASN A 136 8.97 -4.71 19.00
N ARG A 137 8.83 -5.97 18.58
CA ARG A 137 9.19 -7.15 19.38
C ARG A 137 10.56 -6.99 20.03
N GLY A 138 10.60 -7.23 21.34
CA GLY A 138 11.79 -7.10 22.20
C GLY A 138 11.80 -5.83 23.06
N ARG A 139 11.22 -4.72 22.59
CA ARG A 139 11.20 -3.45 23.35
C ARG A 139 10.44 -3.60 24.67
N GLY A 140 11.05 -3.27 25.80
CA GLY A 140 10.39 -3.42 27.08
C GLY A 140 10.00 -4.86 27.39
N GLY A 141 10.61 -5.85 26.70
CA GLY A 141 10.26 -7.27 26.73
C GLY A 141 9.01 -7.67 25.93
N ILE A 142 8.48 -6.81 25.05
CA ILE A 142 7.22 -7.07 24.34
C ILE A 142 7.41 -8.22 23.34
N SER A 143 6.45 -9.15 23.26
CA SER A 143 6.59 -10.33 22.41
C SER A 143 6.22 -10.10 20.94
N ARG A 144 5.58 -8.96 20.62
CA ARG A 144 5.00 -8.63 19.32
C ARG A 144 5.06 -7.12 19.04
N GLU A 145 4.75 -6.71 17.82
CA GLU A 145 4.57 -5.29 17.52
C GLU A 145 3.34 -4.72 18.25
N HIS A 146 3.44 -3.49 18.76
CA HIS A 146 2.34 -2.81 19.47
C HIS A 146 2.33 -1.32 19.18
N PHE A 147 1.13 -0.73 19.25
CA PHE A 147 0.92 0.69 19.11
C PHE A 147 0.28 1.28 20.37
N PHE A 148 0.78 2.44 20.79
CA PHE A 148 0.28 3.21 21.91
C PHE A 148 0.40 4.71 21.61
N VAL A 149 -0.26 5.57 22.37
CA VAL A 149 -0.22 7.02 22.16
C VAL A 149 0.68 7.69 23.20
N ILE A 150 1.58 8.55 22.73
CA ILE A 150 2.33 9.47 23.57
C ILE A 150 1.65 10.85 23.45
N ASP A 151 1.20 11.40 24.57
CA ASP A 151 0.36 12.61 24.59
C ASP A 151 1.03 13.84 25.21
N LYS A 152 2.07 13.65 26.03
CA LYS A 152 2.74 14.75 26.74
C LYS A 152 4.19 14.44 27.09
N LYS A 153 5.07 15.44 26.91
CA LYS A 153 6.45 15.42 27.41
C LYS A 153 6.46 15.75 28.91
N LEU A 154 7.18 14.95 29.68
CA LEU A 154 7.44 15.15 31.11
C LEU A 154 8.92 15.49 31.33
N ALA A 155 9.31 15.75 32.58
CA ALA A 155 10.67 16.21 32.90
C ALA A 155 11.78 15.24 32.45
N SER A 156 11.54 13.93 32.52
CA SER A 156 12.54 12.89 32.22
C SER A 156 12.02 11.76 31.32
N THR A 157 10.76 11.85 30.88
CA THR A 157 10.04 10.77 30.17
C THR A 157 8.82 11.37 29.46
N TYR A 158 7.93 10.51 28.98
CA TYR A 158 6.71 10.89 28.29
C TYR A 158 5.50 10.20 28.92
N SER A 159 4.35 10.85 28.92
CA SER A 159 3.07 10.27 29.29
C SER A 159 2.56 9.35 28.18
N VAL A 160 1.90 8.26 28.56
CA VAL A 160 1.42 7.20 27.66
C VAL A 160 -0.09 6.98 27.85
N LYS A 161 -0.78 6.70 26.74
CA LYS A 161 -2.10 6.06 26.69
C LYS A 161 -1.97 4.76 25.92
N ASP A 162 -2.18 3.66 26.60
CA ASP A 162 -1.93 2.33 26.05
C ASP A 162 -3.24 1.55 25.90
N PRO A 163 -3.54 1.03 24.70
CA PRO A 163 -4.79 0.31 24.47
C PRO A 163 -4.86 -1.07 25.13
N ALA A 164 -3.72 -1.68 25.50
CA ALA A 164 -3.65 -3.02 26.12
C ALA A 164 -3.08 -2.99 27.55
N TRP A 165 -2.04 -2.20 27.79
CA TRP A 165 -1.46 -1.96 29.12
C TRP A 165 -1.94 -0.63 29.68
N TYR A 166 -3.26 -0.47 29.80
CA TYR A 166 -3.95 0.80 30.10
C TYR A 166 -3.60 1.46 31.45
N ASN A 167 -2.89 0.77 32.34
CA ASN A 167 -2.35 1.35 33.57
C ASN A 167 -0.94 1.93 33.41
N THR A 168 -0.29 1.72 32.26
CA THR A 168 0.96 2.41 31.88
C THR A 168 0.71 3.91 31.81
N LYS A 169 1.42 4.68 32.64
CA LYS A 169 1.29 6.14 32.71
C LYS A 169 2.46 6.84 32.04
N ILE A 170 3.65 6.24 32.05
CA ILE A 170 4.86 6.82 31.48
C ILE A 170 5.66 5.83 30.65
N LEU A 171 6.50 6.32 29.74
CA LEU A 171 7.26 5.50 28.80
C LEU A 171 8.35 4.62 29.47
N ASN A 172 8.74 4.96 30.69
CA ASN A 172 9.78 4.28 31.47
C ASN A 172 9.28 3.81 32.83
N GLU A 173 8.13 3.11 32.85
CA GLU A 173 7.61 2.49 34.08
C GLU A 173 8.68 1.69 34.82
N GLY A 174 8.58 1.65 36.15
CA GLY A 174 9.56 0.94 36.97
C GLY A 174 9.51 -0.58 36.86
N PHE A 175 8.46 -1.14 36.23
CA PHE A 175 8.23 -2.58 36.12
C PHE A 175 7.32 -2.93 34.94
N ASN A 176 7.27 -4.22 34.62
CA ASN A 176 6.31 -4.82 33.69
C ASN A 176 5.33 -5.70 34.46
N SER A 177 4.04 -5.62 34.17
CA SER A 177 3.03 -6.51 34.72
C SER A 177 1.82 -6.62 33.80
N ASP A 178 1.64 -7.77 33.16
CA ASP A 178 0.45 -8.03 32.32
C ASP A 178 -0.83 -8.09 33.16
N ILE A 179 -0.76 -8.63 34.38
CA ILE A 179 -1.90 -8.68 35.33
C ILE A 179 -2.35 -7.27 35.72
N GLN A 180 -1.40 -6.35 35.96
CA GLN A 180 -1.72 -4.98 36.32
C GLN A 180 -1.88 -4.08 35.10
N HIS A 181 -1.72 -4.60 33.88
CA HIS A 181 -1.73 -3.83 32.64
C HIS A 181 -0.72 -2.66 32.65
N VAL A 182 0.51 -2.91 33.09
CA VAL A 182 1.61 -1.92 33.15
C VAL A 182 2.78 -2.38 32.30
N ARG A 183 3.35 -1.47 31.50
CA ARG A 183 4.49 -1.74 30.62
C ARG A 183 5.56 -0.65 30.72
N ASN A 184 6.80 -1.09 30.91
CA ASN A 184 7.99 -0.29 30.69
C ASN A 184 8.43 -0.43 29.24
N TYR A 185 8.52 0.67 28.50
CA TYR A 185 8.99 0.71 27.10
C TYR A 185 10.47 1.09 26.97
N ASP A 186 11.23 0.97 28.05
CA ASP A 186 12.64 1.35 28.17
C ASP A 186 12.86 2.81 27.74
N ASN A 187 11.90 3.66 28.10
CA ASN A 187 11.85 5.08 27.72
C ASN A 187 11.89 5.32 26.21
N GLY A 188 11.47 4.39 25.35
CA GLY A 188 11.64 4.54 23.91
C GLY A 188 10.53 3.94 23.03
N PHE A 189 10.73 4.04 21.72
CA PHE A 189 9.83 3.60 20.65
C PHE A 189 10.62 3.32 19.35
N ASP A 190 10.03 2.58 18.42
CA ASP A 190 10.67 2.13 17.17
C ASP A 190 10.10 2.78 15.90
N GLY A 191 9.11 3.64 16.06
CA GLY A 191 8.54 4.42 14.96
C GLY A 191 7.36 5.26 15.44
N LEU A 192 6.93 6.19 14.60
CA LEU A 192 5.84 7.11 14.87
C LEU A 192 4.86 7.11 13.68
N ARG A 193 3.56 7.17 13.99
CA ARG A 193 2.46 7.45 13.06
C ARG A 193 1.79 8.73 13.53
N ILE A 194 1.79 9.74 12.67
CA ILE A 194 1.42 11.10 13.06
C ILE A 194 0.19 11.53 12.28
N TYR A 195 -0.89 11.80 13.01
CA TYR A 195 -2.06 12.51 12.50
C TYR A 195 -2.09 13.94 13.02
N LYS A 196 -2.45 14.87 12.15
CA LYS A 196 -2.80 16.24 12.54
C LYS A 196 -4.29 16.45 12.54
N LYS A 197 -4.74 17.52 13.19
CA LYS A 197 -6.11 18.01 13.04
C LYS A 197 -6.36 18.33 11.56
N GLY A 198 -7.41 17.73 11.02
CA GLY A 198 -7.88 17.96 9.67
C GLY A 198 -8.92 19.08 9.59
N ASP A 199 -9.18 19.50 8.37
CA ASP A 199 -10.13 20.56 7.99
C ASP A 199 -11.42 19.99 7.38
N GLY A 200 -11.54 18.65 7.29
CA GLY A 200 -12.67 17.98 6.64
C GLY A 200 -12.57 17.89 5.12
N ILE A 201 -11.46 18.37 4.52
CA ILE A 201 -11.20 18.30 3.08
C ILE A 201 -10.39 17.03 2.82
N ALA A 202 -10.69 16.31 1.73
CA ALA A 202 -9.94 15.13 1.33
C ALA A 202 -8.43 15.41 1.16
N GLN A 203 -7.63 14.37 1.36
CA GLN A 203 -6.18 14.40 1.22
C GLN A 203 -5.78 13.43 0.12
N LYS A 204 -5.02 13.89 -0.87
CA LYS A 204 -4.47 12.98 -1.88
C LYS A 204 -3.37 12.13 -1.25
N ALA A 205 -3.38 10.85 -1.55
CA ALA A 205 -2.35 9.93 -1.07
C ALA A 205 -2.25 8.71 -1.97
N MET A 206 -1.08 8.10 -2.00
CA MET A 206 -0.83 6.78 -2.58
C MET A 206 -0.28 5.89 -1.47
N THR A 207 -0.86 4.70 -1.32
CA THR A 207 -0.35 3.65 -0.44
C THR A 207 -0.12 2.39 -1.27
N LEU A 208 1.11 1.90 -1.29
CA LEU A 208 1.48 0.60 -1.86
C LEU A 208 1.87 -0.34 -0.72
N VAL A 209 1.27 -1.52 -0.67
CA VAL A 209 1.56 -2.55 0.34
C VAL A 209 1.94 -3.84 -0.37
N LEU A 210 3.19 -4.24 -0.18
CA LEU A 210 3.74 -5.48 -0.74
C LEU A 210 3.80 -6.57 0.33
N GLY A 211 3.18 -7.71 0.03
CA GLY A 211 3.37 -8.98 0.73
C GLY A 211 4.67 -9.68 0.32
N SER A 212 5.28 -10.40 1.24
CA SER A 212 6.52 -11.17 1.01
C SER A 212 6.27 -12.39 0.07
N PRO A 213 7.31 -12.97 -0.57
CA PRO A 213 8.76 -12.79 -0.36
C PRO A 213 9.43 -11.89 -1.40
N ALA A 214 9.13 -10.59 -1.37
CA ALA A 214 9.77 -9.59 -2.21
C ALA A 214 10.03 -8.28 -1.46
N GLU A 215 10.87 -7.44 -2.07
CA GLU A 215 11.10 -6.04 -1.74
C GLU A 215 10.44 -5.12 -2.78
N LEU A 216 10.21 -3.88 -2.38
CA LEU A 216 9.47 -2.87 -3.14
C LEU A 216 10.36 -1.65 -3.37
N LEU A 217 10.45 -1.21 -4.62
CA LEU A 217 11.03 0.09 -5.00
C LEU A 217 10.06 0.80 -5.94
N ILE A 218 9.79 2.08 -5.69
CA ILE A 218 9.06 2.95 -6.62
C ILE A 218 9.98 4.10 -7.08
N THR A 219 9.85 4.48 -8.34
CA THR A 219 10.54 5.63 -8.95
C THR A 219 9.49 6.57 -9.54
N ASP A 220 9.55 7.86 -9.22
CA ASP A 220 8.66 8.88 -9.81
C ASP A 220 9.13 9.34 -11.21
N SER A 221 8.32 10.16 -11.87
CA SER A 221 8.59 10.70 -13.21
C SER A 221 9.83 11.61 -13.30
N PHE A 222 10.37 12.03 -12.15
CA PHE A 222 11.60 12.82 -12.06
C PHE A 222 12.83 11.96 -11.73
N GLY A 223 12.66 10.64 -11.58
CA GLY A 223 13.72 9.68 -11.25
C GLY A 223 14.02 9.58 -9.75
N ASN A 224 13.22 10.19 -8.88
CA ASN A 224 13.38 10.04 -7.43
C ASN A 224 12.86 8.68 -6.98
N LYS A 225 13.61 8.02 -6.09
CA LYS A 225 13.31 6.66 -5.61
C LYS A 225 12.82 6.63 -4.18
N LEU A 226 11.93 5.68 -3.87
CA LEU A 226 11.46 5.37 -2.52
C LEU A 226 11.31 3.85 -2.36
N GLY A 227 11.84 3.27 -1.29
CA GLY A 227 11.85 1.81 -1.10
C GLY A 227 13.27 1.22 -1.13
N LYS A 228 13.39 -0.07 -1.42
CA LYS A 228 14.67 -0.81 -1.36
C LYS A 228 14.98 -1.46 -2.70
N ASP A 229 16.20 -1.24 -3.22
CA ASP A 229 16.66 -1.88 -4.47
C ASP A 229 17.16 -3.32 -4.28
N GLN A 230 17.54 -3.94 -5.39
CA GLN A 230 18.06 -5.31 -5.44
C GLN A 230 19.34 -5.56 -4.62
N ASN A 231 20.10 -4.50 -4.31
CA ASN A 231 21.30 -4.59 -3.49
C ASN A 231 21.00 -4.33 -2.00
N GLY A 232 19.73 -4.12 -1.65
CA GLY A 232 19.31 -3.76 -0.31
C GLY A 232 19.51 -2.28 0.04
N VAL A 233 19.86 -1.43 -0.93
CA VAL A 233 20.01 0.00 -0.70
C VAL A 233 18.63 0.63 -0.59
N GLU A 234 18.39 1.32 0.51
CA GLU A 234 17.14 2.03 0.74
C GLU A 234 17.21 3.48 0.23
N TYR A 235 16.15 3.90 -0.46
CA TYR A 235 15.97 5.25 -0.99
C TYR A 235 14.80 5.94 -0.31
N ASN A 236 14.95 7.24 -0.09
CA ASN A 236 13.93 8.13 0.47
C ASN A 236 13.98 9.50 -0.21
N GLN A 237 13.81 9.52 -1.53
CA GLN A 237 13.99 10.70 -2.38
C GLN A 237 12.66 11.30 -2.85
N ILE A 238 11.58 10.53 -2.86
CA ILE A 238 10.24 11.05 -3.18
C ILE A 238 9.74 11.92 -2.02
N SER A 239 9.43 13.18 -2.32
CA SER A 239 8.94 14.15 -1.34
C SER A 239 7.61 13.70 -0.73
N ASN A 240 7.43 13.93 0.58
CA ASN A 240 6.27 13.49 1.35
C ASN A 240 5.98 11.97 1.24
N GLY A 241 7.03 11.21 0.89
CA GLY A 241 7.00 9.76 0.80
C GLY A 241 7.74 9.11 1.97
N TRP A 242 7.24 7.95 2.41
CA TRP A 242 7.91 7.11 3.40
C TRP A 242 7.81 5.64 3.03
N TYR A 243 8.90 4.92 3.27
CA TYR A 243 8.98 3.47 3.17
C TYR A 243 9.24 2.87 4.55
N PHE A 244 8.40 1.94 4.98
CA PHE A 244 8.49 1.30 6.29
C PHE A 244 7.90 -0.11 6.28
N GLU A 245 8.19 -0.87 7.34
CA GLU A 245 7.72 -2.24 7.51
C GLU A 245 6.79 -2.34 8.73
N GLU A 246 5.68 -3.06 8.56
CA GLU A 246 4.74 -3.40 9.63
C GLU A 246 4.40 -4.90 9.54
N GLY A 247 4.47 -5.59 10.68
CA GLY A 247 4.06 -6.97 10.81
C GLY A 247 2.66 -7.08 11.43
N PHE A 248 2.07 -8.26 11.28
CA PHE A 248 0.95 -8.74 12.11
C PHE A 248 1.51 -9.96 12.85
N ASP A 249 1.33 -10.08 14.18
CA ASP A 249 2.03 -11.07 15.04
C ASP A 249 1.19 -11.57 16.25
N ASP A 250 1.27 -12.88 16.57
CA ASP A 250 0.22 -13.67 17.27
C ASP A 250 0.34 -13.50 18.79
N PRO A 251 -0.71 -13.00 19.48
CA PRO A 251 -0.74 -12.81 20.91
C PRO A 251 -0.54 -14.04 21.76
N THR A 252 -0.96 -15.20 21.28
CA THR A 252 -1.15 -16.41 22.09
C THR A 252 0.10 -17.27 22.16
N GLY A 253 1.06 -17.04 21.26
CA GLY A 253 2.35 -17.74 21.24
C GLY A 253 2.28 -19.20 20.79
N GLU A 254 1.16 -19.66 20.22
CA GLU A 254 1.02 -21.02 19.70
C GLU A 254 1.69 -21.22 18.33
N ASN A 255 1.90 -20.15 17.56
CA ASN A 255 2.62 -20.17 16.28
C ASN A 255 3.90 -19.30 16.30
N PRO A 256 4.96 -19.68 15.57
CA PRO A 256 6.13 -18.82 15.41
C PRO A 256 5.74 -17.50 14.71
N PRO A 257 6.21 -16.33 15.19
CA PRO A 257 5.90 -15.04 14.59
C PRO A 257 6.24 -15.01 13.10
N SER A 258 5.39 -14.39 12.29
CA SER A 258 5.61 -14.28 10.86
C SER A 258 6.91 -13.52 10.61
N GLN A 259 7.85 -14.14 9.90
CA GLN A 259 9.08 -13.45 9.47
C GLN A 259 8.81 -12.42 8.37
N HIS A 260 7.59 -12.39 7.84
CA HIS A 260 7.20 -11.62 6.69
C HIS A 260 6.37 -10.41 7.11
N LYS A 261 7.00 -9.23 7.06
CA LYS A 261 6.31 -7.94 7.24
C LYS A 261 5.76 -7.44 5.92
N ASN A 262 4.69 -6.66 5.99
CA ASN A 262 4.27 -5.80 4.89
C ASN A 262 5.35 -4.75 4.66
N LYS A 263 5.74 -4.59 3.39
CA LYS A 263 6.54 -3.44 2.94
C LYS A 263 5.58 -2.38 2.46
N ILE A 264 5.61 -1.21 3.09
CA ILE A 264 4.63 -0.15 2.85
C ILE A 264 5.36 1.07 2.31
N ILE A 265 4.91 1.53 1.14
CA ILE A 265 5.21 2.85 0.62
C ILE A 265 3.96 3.71 0.78
N GLN A 266 4.13 4.89 1.36
CA GLN A 266 3.07 5.87 1.50
C GLN A 266 3.57 7.22 1.03
N ILE A 267 2.87 7.84 0.08
CA ILE A 267 3.19 9.13 -0.51
C ILE A 267 1.99 10.06 -0.35
N LEU A 268 2.15 11.18 0.33
CA LEU A 268 1.12 12.22 0.41
C LEU A 268 1.30 13.20 -0.73
N GLU A 269 0.19 13.68 -1.28
CA GLU A 269 0.18 14.60 -2.42
C GLU A 269 1.07 14.11 -3.59
N PRO A 270 0.90 12.85 -4.06
CA PRO A 270 1.71 12.34 -5.17
C PRO A 270 1.53 13.23 -6.40
N THR A 271 2.64 13.46 -7.11
CA THR A 271 2.68 14.24 -8.35
C THR A 271 2.10 13.44 -9.50
N ASP A 272 1.47 14.12 -10.45
CA ASP A 272 1.03 13.46 -11.68
C ASP A 272 2.23 12.98 -12.52
N GLY A 273 2.00 11.92 -13.28
CA GLY A 273 3.00 11.28 -14.13
C GLY A 273 3.13 9.79 -13.88
N GLN A 274 4.11 9.19 -14.58
CA GLN A 274 4.41 7.77 -14.47
C GLN A 274 5.22 7.49 -13.21
N TYR A 275 4.83 6.41 -12.53
CA TYR A 275 5.58 5.77 -11.46
C TYR A 275 5.98 4.37 -11.92
N ASP A 276 7.27 4.08 -11.85
CA ASP A 276 7.81 2.75 -12.10
C ASP A 276 7.93 2.02 -10.77
N ILE A 277 7.29 0.85 -10.67
CA ILE A 277 7.22 0.02 -9.46
C ILE A 277 7.97 -1.27 -9.74
N GLN A 278 9.01 -1.55 -8.95
CA GLN A 278 9.79 -2.77 -9.04
C GLN A 278 9.48 -3.68 -7.86
N ILE A 279 9.06 -4.92 -8.16
CA ILE A 279 8.96 -6.01 -7.19
C ILE A 279 10.20 -6.88 -7.33
N ILE A 280 10.99 -6.95 -6.26
CA ILE A 280 12.29 -7.62 -6.27
C ILE A 280 12.23 -8.86 -5.39
N GLY A 281 12.31 -10.04 -5.99
CA GLY A 281 12.21 -11.30 -5.26
C GLY A 281 13.35 -11.53 -4.29
N THR A 282 13.00 -11.83 -3.03
CA THR A 282 13.95 -12.24 -1.98
C THR A 282 13.88 -13.74 -1.68
N GLY A 283 12.85 -14.41 -2.19
CA GLY A 283 12.58 -15.83 -2.01
C GLY A 283 11.65 -16.36 -3.10
N ALA A 284 11.52 -17.68 -3.20
CA ALA A 284 10.53 -18.29 -4.08
C ALA A 284 9.15 -18.26 -3.44
N GLY A 285 8.11 -17.82 -4.16
CA GLY A 285 6.74 -17.84 -3.67
C GLY A 285 5.84 -16.81 -4.34
N ASN A 286 4.59 -16.75 -3.88
CA ASN A 286 3.62 -15.75 -4.31
C ASN A 286 3.85 -14.43 -3.55
N TYR A 287 3.66 -13.30 -4.21
CA TYR A 287 3.53 -11.99 -3.58
C TYR A 287 2.19 -11.36 -3.94
N SER A 288 1.78 -10.39 -3.13
CA SER A 288 0.67 -9.48 -3.43
C SER A 288 1.15 -8.03 -3.38
N LEU A 289 0.88 -7.25 -4.42
CA LEU A 289 1.02 -5.80 -4.43
C LEU A 289 -0.38 -5.20 -4.37
N ASN A 290 -0.71 -4.55 -3.28
CA ASN A 290 -1.94 -3.80 -3.11
C ASN A 290 -1.64 -2.31 -3.27
N SER A 291 -2.45 -1.62 -4.05
CA SER A 291 -2.36 -0.18 -4.27
C SER A 291 -3.68 0.46 -3.88
N ASP A 292 -3.62 1.50 -3.04
CA ASP A 292 -4.77 2.32 -2.69
C ASP A 292 -4.41 3.79 -2.88
N ILE A 293 -5.14 4.48 -3.76
CA ILE A 293 -4.85 5.85 -4.15
C ILE A 293 -6.09 6.70 -3.97
N TYR A 294 -5.92 7.79 -3.24
CA TYR A 294 -6.97 8.75 -2.89
C TYR A 294 -6.82 9.97 -3.78
N ASP A 295 -7.88 10.28 -4.54
CA ASP A 295 -7.94 11.49 -5.36
C ASP A 295 -8.28 12.73 -4.52
N SER A 296 -8.37 13.90 -5.18
CA SER A 296 -8.68 15.17 -4.51
C SER A 296 -10.08 15.23 -3.89
N ASP A 297 -10.97 14.33 -4.30
CA ASP A 297 -12.34 14.23 -3.78
C ASP A 297 -12.42 13.18 -2.64
N GLY A 298 -11.32 12.45 -2.38
CA GLY A 298 -11.24 11.39 -1.38
C GLY A 298 -11.76 10.04 -1.86
N ASN A 299 -12.00 9.88 -3.16
CA ASN A 299 -12.33 8.59 -3.74
C ASN A 299 -11.10 7.70 -3.69
N SER A 300 -11.27 6.47 -3.21
CA SER A 300 -10.22 5.45 -3.21
C SER A 300 -10.28 4.67 -4.52
N HIS A 301 -9.11 4.38 -5.06
CA HIS A 301 -8.90 3.50 -6.21
C HIS A 301 -8.01 2.34 -5.77
N PHE A 302 -8.64 1.28 -5.29
CA PHE A 302 -7.96 0.08 -4.80
C PHE A 302 -7.70 -0.93 -5.93
N GLN A 303 -6.47 -1.45 -6.02
CA GLN A 303 -6.05 -2.49 -6.96
C GLN A 303 -5.21 -3.54 -6.22
N THR A 304 -5.43 -4.82 -6.51
CA THR A 304 -4.59 -5.92 -6.03
C THR A 304 -3.98 -6.66 -7.20
N ILE A 305 -2.67 -6.85 -7.15
CA ILE A 305 -1.88 -7.59 -8.13
C ILE A 305 -1.24 -8.76 -7.40
N THR A 306 -1.24 -9.92 -8.02
CA THR A 306 -0.55 -11.11 -7.50
C THR A 306 0.40 -11.64 -8.55
N GLY A 307 1.55 -12.12 -8.08
CA GLY A 307 2.58 -12.68 -8.94
C GLY A 307 3.40 -13.72 -8.21
N ASN A 308 4.21 -14.46 -8.97
CA ASN A 308 5.22 -15.34 -8.43
C ASN A 308 6.57 -14.63 -8.48
N THR A 309 7.42 -14.89 -7.50
CA THR A 309 8.79 -14.39 -7.49
C THR A 309 9.76 -15.48 -7.06
N GLN A 310 11.04 -15.22 -7.29
CA GLN A 310 12.20 -16.02 -6.90
C GLN A 310 13.37 -15.08 -6.60
N PRO A 311 14.41 -15.52 -5.88
CA PRO A 311 15.53 -14.64 -5.54
C PRO A 311 16.10 -13.90 -6.75
N ASN A 312 16.23 -12.57 -6.62
CA ASN A 312 16.75 -11.64 -7.64
C ASN A 312 15.87 -11.46 -8.90
N LEU A 313 14.68 -12.05 -8.96
CA LEU A 313 13.73 -11.74 -10.03
C LEU A 313 13.14 -10.35 -9.82
N ILE A 314 13.33 -9.46 -10.80
CA ILE A 314 12.69 -8.14 -10.82
C ILE A 314 11.49 -8.20 -11.74
N THR A 315 10.30 -7.93 -11.21
CA THR A 315 9.09 -7.70 -12.00
C THR A 315 8.77 -6.21 -11.99
N ASP A 316 8.79 -5.59 -13.17
CA ASP A 316 8.45 -4.19 -13.34
C ASP A 316 6.94 -4.02 -13.56
N TYR A 317 6.39 -3.00 -12.93
CA TYR A 317 5.04 -2.49 -13.12
C TYR A 317 5.11 -0.99 -13.36
N SER A 318 4.11 -0.46 -14.07
CA SER A 318 3.96 0.96 -14.31
C SER A 318 2.57 1.41 -13.87
N LEU A 319 2.53 2.56 -13.18
CA LEU A 319 1.31 3.24 -12.75
C LEU A 319 1.38 4.68 -13.22
N ASN A 320 0.40 5.13 -14.00
CA ASN A 320 0.30 6.53 -14.39
C ASN A 320 -0.76 7.25 -13.55
N LEU A 321 -0.40 8.37 -12.94
CA LEU A 321 -1.34 9.29 -12.31
C LEU A 321 -1.65 10.47 -13.24
N THR A 322 -2.95 10.76 -13.41
CA THR A 322 -3.42 11.93 -14.16
C THR A 322 -4.46 12.68 -13.33
N ASN A 323 -4.22 13.94 -13.01
CA ASN A 323 -5.05 14.75 -12.12
C ASN A 323 -5.33 14.05 -10.78
N GLY A 324 -4.32 13.41 -10.19
CA GLY A 324 -4.42 12.65 -8.95
C GLY A 324 -5.20 11.33 -9.05
N LYS A 325 -5.70 10.97 -10.24
CA LYS A 325 -6.43 9.71 -10.47
C LYS A 325 -5.48 8.65 -11.05
N PRO A 326 -5.46 7.44 -10.48
CA PRO A 326 -4.62 6.38 -11.02
C PRO A 326 -5.24 5.75 -12.26
N GLY A 327 -4.38 5.43 -13.22
CA GLY A 327 -4.65 4.40 -14.21
C GLY A 327 -4.57 3.00 -13.62
N GLU A 328 -4.84 2.00 -14.47
CA GLU A 328 -4.56 0.60 -14.15
C GLU A 328 -3.05 0.40 -14.01
N ILE A 329 -2.63 -0.40 -13.03
CA ILE A 329 -1.23 -0.83 -12.93
C ILE A 329 -0.98 -1.90 -13.99
N VAL A 330 0.03 -1.68 -14.83
CA VAL A 330 0.33 -2.54 -15.98
C VAL A 330 1.74 -3.10 -15.92
N ILE A 331 1.98 -4.25 -16.55
CA ILE A 331 3.34 -4.72 -16.83
C ILE A 331 3.80 -4.08 -18.15
N PRO A 332 4.84 -3.25 -18.17
CA PRO A 332 5.40 -2.73 -19.40
C PRO A 332 6.03 -3.87 -20.21
N VAL A 333 5.76 -3.91 -21.51
CA VAL A 333 6.33 -4.91 -22.43
C VAL A 333 7.02 -4.24 -23.61
N SER A 334 8.17 -4.79 -23.99
CA SER A 334 8.83 -4.42 -25.23
C SER A 334 8.11 -5.08 -26.40
N ILE A 335 7.86 -4.32 -27.46
CA ILE A 335 7.21 -4.82 -28.67
C ILE A 335 8.00 -4.35 -29.90
N ASP A 336 7.82 -5.06 -31.01
CA ASP A 336 8.30 -4.66 -32.34
C ASP A 336 7.19 -4.90 -33.38
N ILE A 337 6.74 -3.82 -34.00
CA ILE A 337 5.74 -3.83 -35.07
C ILE A 337 6.44 -4.07 -36.40
N LYS A 338 6.15 -5.19 -37.05
CA LYS A 338 6.88 -5.70 -38.22
C LYS A 338 8.35 -6.04 -37.93
N PRO A 339 8.59 -7.06 -37.09
CA PRO A 339 9.94 -7.49 -36.74
C PRO A 339 10.85 -7.69 -37.95
N GLY A 340 12.05 -7.12 -37.87
CA GLY A 340 13.07 -7.18 -38.92
C GLY A 340 12.93 -6.13 -40.03
N THR A 341 11.98 -5.20 -39.93
CA THR A 341 11.82 -4.09 -40.90
C THR A 341 11.64 -2.75 -40.19
N TYR A 342 12.27 -1.68 -40.70
CA TYR A 342 12.06 -0.31 -40.22
C TYR A 342 12.07 0.68 -41.40
N PRO A 343 11.22 1.71 -41.44
CA PRO A 343 10.17 2.03 -40.46
C PRO A 343 8.94 1.14 -40.61
N ASN A 344 8.20 1.00 -39.50
CA ASN A 344 7.02 0.16 -39.36
C ASN A 344 5.84 0.75 -40.14
N SER A 345 5.87 0.57 -41.46
CA SER A 345 4.96 1.26 -42.37
C SER A 345 3.60 0.57 -42.41
N ILE A 346 2.52 1.26 -42.07
CA ILE A 346 1.16 0.70 -42.03
C ILE A 346 0.32 1.33 -43.12
N ASN A 347 -0.14 0.52 -44.08
CA ASN A 347 -1.12 0.93 -45.08
C ASN A 347 -2.53 0.57 -44.56
N LEU A 348 -3.31 1.59 -44.22
CA LEU A 348 -4.66 1.41 -43.65
C LEU A 348 -5.69 0.94 -44.69
N GLY A 349 -5.48 1.20 -45.99
CA GLY A 349 -6.37 0.77 -47.07
C GLY A 349 -6.16 -0.69 -47.53
N SER A 350 -5.09 -1.35 -47.07
CA SER A 350 -4.69 -2.67 -47.56
C SER A 350 -5.54 -3.84 -47.06
N ASN A 351 -6.35 -3.65 -46.00
CA ASN A 351 -7.02 -4.74 -45.25
C ASN A 351 -6.04 -5.89 -44.92
N GLY A 352 -4.80 -5.52 -44.64
CA GLY A 352 -3.69 -6.42 -44.49
C GLY A 352 -3.57 -6.99 -43.09
N VAL A 353 -2.42 -7.61 -42.84
CA VAL A 353 -2.07 -8.21 -41.56
C VAL A 353 -0.69 -7.73 -41.15
N ILE A 354 -0.57 -7.25 -39.92
CA ILE A 354 0.69 -6.75 -39.38
C ILE A 354 1.20 -7.75 -38.33
N PRO A 355 2.41 -8.33 -38.49
CA PRO A 355 3.04 -9.04 -37.40
C PRO A 355 3.50 -8.06 -36.32
N VAL A 356 3.25 -8.40 -35.06
CA VAL A 356 3.78 -7.67 -33.89
C VAL A 356 4.42 -8.69 -32.97
N ALA A 357 5.70 -8.50 -32.66
CA ALA A 357 6.38 -9.26 -31.62
C ALA A 357 6.11 -8.61 -30.25
N ILE A 358 5.85 -9.45 -29.25
CA ILE A 358 5.91 -9.09 -27.83
C ILE A 358 7.05 -9.92 -27.25
N PHE A 359 8.07 -9.24 -26.72
CA PHE A 359 9.26 -9.91 -26.24
C PHE A 359 9.06 -10.50 -24.85
N GLY A 360 9.57 -11.71 -24.64
CA GLY A 360 9.63 -12.34 -23.34
C GLY A 360 10.70 -11.71 -22.46
N SER A 361 10.68 -12.06 -21.17
CA SER A 361 11.73 -11.68 -20.24
C SER A 361 11.79 -12.65 -19.06
N ALA A 362 12.76 -12.44 -18.17
CA ALA A 362 12.84 -13.19 -16.91
C ALA A 362 11.55 -13.08 -16.07
N ALA A 363 10.82 -11.97 -16.18
CA ALA A 363 9.59 -11.69 -15.43
C ALA A 363 8.30 -11.94 -16.24
N LEU A 364 8.42 -12.14 -17.55
CA LEU A 364 7.28 -12.35 -18.44
C LEU A 364 7.48 -13.60 -19.31
N ASP A 365 6.79 -14.68 -18.93
CA ASP A 365 6.53 -15.78 -19.86
C ASP A 365 5.36 -15.41 -20.77
N VAL A 366 5.65 -15.15 -22.05
CA VAL A 366 4.65 -14.77 -23.06
C VAL A 366 3.55 -15.81 -23.27
N LYS A 367 3.77 -17.07 -22.85
CA LYS A 367 2.72 -18.10 -22.91
C LYS A 367 1.58 -17.86 -21.93
N ASN A 368 1.83 -17.06 -20.90
CA ASN A 368 0.82 -16.59 -19.97
C ASN A 368 0.04 -15.39 -20.50
N ILE A 369 0.32 -14.90 -21.72
CA ILE A 369 -0.50 -13.86 -22.34
C ILE A 369 -1.79 -14.50 -22.87
N ASN A 370 -2.92 -13.87 -22.56
CA ASN A 370 -4.22 -14.20 -23.14
C ASN A 370 -4.32 -13.58 -24.54
N ILE A 371 -3.82 -14.29 -25.55
CA ILE A 371 -3.69 -13.79 -26.93
C ILE A 371 -4.96 -13.12 -27.49
N PRO A 372 -6.18 -13.67 -27.33
CA PRO A 372 -7.42 -13.00 -27.76
C PRO A 372 -7.66 -11.59 -27.21
N THR A 373 -7.03 -11.22 -26.10
CA THR A 373 -7.17 -9.89 -25.49
C THR A 373 -6.26 -8.84 -26.12
N ILE A 374 -5.23 -9.26 -26.87
CA ILE A 374 -4.25 -8.33 -27.44
C ILE A 374 -4.93 -7.38 -28.43
N ARG A 375 -4.63 -6.10 -28.29
CA ARG A 375 -5.02 -5.02 -29.17
C ARG A 375 -3.81 -4.16 -29.53
N LEU A 376 -3.70 -3.74 -30.77
CA LEU A 376 -2.76 -2.70 -31.21
C LEU A 376 -3.60 -1.48 -31.63
N GLY A 377 -3.59 -0.43 -30.80
CA GLY A 377 -4.62 0.60 -30.87
C GLY A 377 -6.01 -0.04 -30.75
N SER A 378 -6.89 0.16 -31.73
CA SER A 378 -8.21 -0.48 -31.80
C SER A 378 -8.21 -1.83 -32.55
N ALA A 379 -7.09 -2.25 -33.12
CA ALA A 379 -7.00 -3.44 -33.95
C ALA A 379 -6.83 -4.72 -33.14
N SER A 380 -7.50 -5.80 -33.55
CA SER A 380 -7.47 -7.09 -32.85
C SER A 380 -6.58 -8.14 -33.54
N VAL A 381 -6.22 -9.19 -32.79
CA VAL A 381 -5.50 -10.33 -33.34
C VAL A 381 -6.37 -11.03 -34.40
N LYS A 382 -5.78 -11.25 -35.58
CA LYS A 382 -6.38 -12.00 -36.67
C LYS A 382 -6.76 -13.40 -36.21
N LEU A 383 -7.96 -13.81 -36.59
CA LEU A 383 -8.47 -15.16 -36.36
C LEU A 383 -8.37 -16.00 -37.63
N LYS A 384 -8.16 -17.30 -37.47
CA LYS A 384 -8.36 -18.33 -38.50
C LYS A 384 -9.87 -18.55 -38.72
N GLY A 385 -10.25 -19.24 -39.80
CA GLY A 385 -11.66 -19.57 -40.08
C GLY A 385 -12.36 -20.40 -38.99
N ASN A 386 -11.60 -21.04 -38.10
CA ASN A 386 -12.11 -21.78 -36.93
C ASN A 386 -12.18 -20.93 -35.64
N GLY A 387 -11.95 -19.62 -35.71
CA GLY A 387 -12.00 -18.70 -34.58
C GLY A 387 -10.73 -18.63 -33.73
N GLN A 388 -9.68 -19.43 -34.03
CA GLN A 388 -8.43 -19.38 -33.26
C GLN A 388 -7.53 -18.21 -33.69
N SER A 389 -6.91 -17.55 -32.71
CA SER A 389 -5.92 -16.49 -32.95
C SER A 389 -4.72 -17.00 -33.76
N VAL A 390 -4.18 -16.14 -34.62
CA VAL A 390 -2.96 -16.43 -35.41
C VAL A 390 -1.74 -15.84 -34.70
N PHE A 391 -0.90 -16.71 -34.17
CA PHE A 391 0.35 -16.35 -33.50
C PHE A 391 1.40 -17.46 -33.64
N ASN A 392 2.65 -17.14 -33.34
CA ASN A 392 3.74 -18.12 -33.23
C ASN A 392 4.66 -17.74 -32.06
N TYR A 393 5.25 -18.76 -31.41
CA TYR A 393 6.29 -18.57 -30.41
C TYR A 393 7.67 -18.82 -31.01
N SER A 394 8.62 -17.94 -30.72
CA SER A 394 10.01 -18.06 -31.13
C SER A 394 10.85 -17.08 -30.33
N ASP A 395 12.08 -17.45 -30.01
CA ASP A 395 13.10 -16.49 -29.53
C ASP A 395 13.62 -15.71 -30.74
N LEU A 396 13.19 -14.44 -30.89
CA LEU A 396 13.49 -13.61 -32.06
C LEU A 396 14.78 -12.81 -31.90
N ASN A 397 15.10 -12.42 -30.66
CA ASN A 397 16.25 -11.59 -30.34
C ASN A 397 17.44 -12.41 -29.80
N THR A 398 17.29 -13.73 -29.65
CA THR A 398 18.30 -14.68 -29.15
C THR A 398 18.74 -14.39 -27.72
N ASP A 399 17.84 -13.87 -26.88
CA ASP A 399 18.11 -13.62 -25.46
C ASP A 399 17.80 -14.83 -24.56
N GLY A 400 17.27 -15.91 -25.13
CA GLY A 400 16.90 -17.13 -24.42
C GLY A 400 15.51 -17.11 -23.80
N PHE A 401 14.76 -16.01 -23.91
CA PHE A 401 13.35 -15.92 -23.57
C PHE A 401 12.49 -16.12 -24.82
N ILE A 402 11.35 -16.78 -24.65
CA ILE A 402 10.43 -17.00 -25.76
C ILE A 402 9.63 -15.73 -25.99
N ASP A 403 9.56 -15.29 -27.25
CA ASP A 403 8.69 -14.20 -27.69
C ASP A 403 7.42 -14.75 -28.34
N VAL A 404 6.41 -13.89 -28.46
CA VAL A 404 5.21 -14.19 -29.24
C VAL A 404 5.04 -13.19 -30.39
N VAL A 405 4.88 -13.71 -31.60
CA VAL A 405 4.48 -12.91 -32.77
C VAL A 405 3.02 -13.12 -33.03
N VAL A 406 2.22 -12.08 -32.78
CA VAL A 406 0.80 -12.07 -33.14
C VAL A 406 0.60 -11.42 -34.50
N LYS A 407 -0.44 -11.86 -35.21
CA LYS A 407 -0.85 -11.25 -36.47
C LYS A 407 -2.06 -10.36 -36.21
N ILE A 408 -1.93 -9.04 -36.37
CA ILE A 408 -3.00 -8.06 -36.15
C ILE A 408 -3.72 -7.77 -37.46
N SER A 409 -5.06 -7.76 -37.44
CA SER A 409 -5.88 -7.37 -38.59
C SER A 409 -5.96 -5.84 -38.67
N THR A 410 -5.70 -5.24 -39.83
CA THR A 410 -5.79 -3.77 -39.98
C THR A 410 -7.21 -3.27 -40.26
N GLU A 411 -8.19 -4.16 -40.38
CA GLU A 411 -9.57 -3.81 -40.76
C GLU A 411 -10.28 -2.92 -39.73
N THR A 412 -9.94 -3.06 -38.44
CA THR A 412 -10.51 -2.26 -37.35
C THR A 412 -9.53 -1.24 -36.80
N PHE A 413 -8.48 -0.92 -37.56
CA PHE A 413 -7.41 -0.03 -37.13
C PHE A 413 -7.86 1.43 -37.31
N SER A 414 -8.12 2.11 -36.20
CA SER A 414 -8.47 3.54 -36.17
C SER A 414 -7.23 4.36 -35.80
N LEU A 415 -6.31 4.52 -36.76
CA LEU A 415 -5.21 5.50 -36.66
C LEU A 415 -5.45 6.67 -37.61
N SER A 416 -4.95 7.83 -37.21
CA SER A 416 -4.82 9.00 -38.05
C SER A 416 -3.54 8.91 -38.90
N SER A 417 -3.52 9.59 -40.05
CA SER A 417 -2.31 9.67 -40.89
C SER A 417 -1.14 10.41 -40.21
N THR A 418 -1.40 11.06 -39.08
CA THR A 418 -0.40 11.79 -38.28
C THR A 418 0.17 10.98 -37.13
N ASP A 419 -0.32 9.76 -36.88
CA ASP A 419 0.16 8.93 -35.78
C ASP A 419 1.57 8.42 -36.06
N ILE A 420 2.48 8.66 -35.11
CA ILE A 420 3.90 8.26 -35.18
C ILE A 420 4.25 7.11 -34.22
N THR A 421 3.31 6.74 -33.34
CA THR A 421 3.42 5.65 -32.37
C THR A 421 2.07 4.97 -32.22
N THR A 422 2.05 3.69 -31.89
CA THR A 422 0.82 2.99 -31.48
C THR A 422 1.09 2.12 -30.26
N ASN A 423 0.08 2.02 -29.40
CA ASN A 423 0.16 1.22 -28.18
C ASN A 423 -0.37 -0.19 -28.43
N LEU A 424 0.29 -1.17 -27.83
CA LEU A 424 -0.23 -2.52 -27.65
C LEU A 424 -0.73 -2.66 -26.23
N GLU A 425 -1.93 -3.21 -26.08
CA GLU A 425 -2.48 -3.63 -24.80
C GLU A 425 -2.90 -5.09 -24.88
N GLY A 426 -2.80 -5.80 -23.77
CA GLY A 426 -3.28 -7.16 -23.64
C GLY A 426 -3.42 -7.52 -22.17
N LYS A 427 -3.86 -8.74 -21.89
CA LYS A 427 -3.93 -9.26 -20.53
C LYS A 427 -3.19 -10.57 -20.42
N LEU A 428 -2.60 -10.81 -19.26
CA LEU A 428 -2.16 -12.13 -18.85
C LEU A 428 -3.38 -13.01 -18.50
N GLN A 429 -3.18 -14.32 -18.40
CA GLN A 429 -4.22 -15.27 -18.00
C GLN A 429 -4.79 -14.96 -16.60
N ASN A 430 -3.99 -14.34 -15.71
CA ASN A 430 -4.44 -13.90 -14.38
C ASN A 430 -5.11 -12.51 -14.39
N GLY A 431 -5.33 -11.91 -15.57
CA GLY A 431 -6.04 -10.65 -15.74
C GLY A 431 -5.18 -9.38 -15.68
N ILE A 432 -3.91 -9.47 -15.28
CA ILE A 432 -3.00 -8.31 -15.25
C ILE A 432 -2.81 -7.77 -16.67
N THR A 433 -2.96 -6.46 -16.84
CA THR A 433 -2.78 -5.80 -18.13
C THR A 433 -1.29 -5.64 -18.45
N ILE A 434 -0.93 -5.94 -19.70
CA ILE A 434 0.37 -5.64 -20.30
C ILE A 434 0.22 -4.46 -21.25
N ARG A 435 1.23 -3.57 -21.29
CA ARG A 435 1.23 -2.43 -22.21
C ARG A 435 2.60 -2.20 -22.82
N GLY A 436 2.65 -2.03 -24.14
CA GLY A 436 3.87 -1.67 -24.87
C GLY A 436 3.56 -0.64 -25.93
N SER A 437 4.59 -0.04 -26.52
CA SER A 437 4.43 0.90 -27.63
C SER A 437 5.60 0.80 -28.59
N ASP A 438 5.34 1.06 -29.87
CA ASP A 438 6.37 1.17 -30.89
C ASP A 438 6.00 2.24 -31.92
N SER A 439 7.00 2.76 -32.61
CA SER A 439 6.88 3.73 -33.67
C SER A 439 6.18 3.15 -34.90
N VAL A 440 5.44 4.00 -35.62
CA VAL A 440 4.76 3.64 -36.87
C VAL A 440 4.91 4.73 -37.91
N ARG A 441 4.80 4.33 -39.18
CA ARG A 441 4.67 5.27 -40.30
C ARG A 441 3.41 4.96 -41.09
N ILE A 442 2.40 5.81 -41.00
CA ILE A 442 1.16 5.59 -41.76
C ILE A 442 1.40 5.99 -43.21
N VAL A 443 1.09 5.07 -44.14
CA VAL A 443 1.21 5.29 -45.58
C VAL A 443 -0.16 5.10 -46.25
N PRO A 444 -0.47 5.86 -47.32
CA PRO A 444 -1.70 5.71 -48.09
C PRO A 444 -1.89 4.31 -48.66
#